data_AF-A0A5C4XS64-F1
#
_entry.id   AF-A0A5C4XS64-F1
#
_cell.length_a   1.000
_cell.length_b   1.000
_cell.length_c   1.000
_cell.angle_alpha   90.00
_cell.angle_beta   90.00
_cell.angle_gamma   90.00
#
_symmetry.space_group_name_H-M   'P 1'
#
loop_
_entity.id
_entity.type
_entity.pdbx_description
1 polymer ?
#
loop_
_entity_poly.entity_id
_entity_poly.type
_entity_poly.pdbx_seq_one_letter_code
_entity_poly.pdbx_strand_id
1 'polypeptide(L)'
;MLDGRKPLTIHSGERGFDPFETGRSCFRPHVENGRIIERITSVQGGGRSFLTLYYALPGQEWRFDAYDELMNGPRPWTEAMERRLGMLLGYTDEECDWWIANGFRHTSPIATS
;
A
#
# COMPACT_ATOMS: atom_id res chain seq x y z
N MET A 1 3.00 11.84 -2.46
CA MET A 1 3.90 11.36 -1.39
C MET A 1 5.11 12.26 -1.29
N LEU A 2 5.99 12.32 -2.30
CA LEU A 2 7.21 13.15 -2.23
C LEU A 2 6.93 14.67 -2.12
N ASP A 3 5.72 15.09 -2.50
CA ASP A 3 5.16 16.43 -2.30
C ASP A 3 4.49 16.63 -0.93
N GLY A 4 4.54 15.65 -0.03
CA GLY A 4 3.97 15.70 1.31
C GLY A 4 2.46 15.46 1.41
N ARG A 5 1.74 15.22 0.30
CA ARG A 5 0.26 15.11 0.33
C ARG A 5 -0.25 13.70 0.63
N LYS A 6 0.43 12.67 0.14
CA LYS A 6 0.03 11.27 0.37
C LYS A 6 0.86 10.74 1.54
N PRO A 7 0.25 10.30 2.65
CA PRO A 7 0.93 9.93 3.89
C PRO A 7 1.55 8.53 3.86
N LEU A 8 1.16 7.69 2.89
CA LEU A 8 1.65 6.33 2.72
C LEU A 8 1.81 5.99 1.23
N THR A 9 2.87 5.26 0.88
CA THR A 9 2.96 4.51 -0.38
C THR A 9 3.63 3.17 -0.10
N ILE A 10 3.19 2.14 -0.82
CA ILE A 10 3.70 0.78 -0.69
C ILE A 10 4.11 0.30 -2.08
N HIS A 11 5.28 -0.33 -2.16
CA HIS A 11 5.76 -0.99 -3.36
C HIS A 11 6.17 -2.41 -3.00
N SER A 12 5.64 -3.40 -3.72
CA SER A 12 6.04 -4.80 -3.58
C SER A 12 6.64 -5.33 -4.88
N GLY A 13 7.66 -6.18 -4.77
CA GLY A 13 8.35 -6.72 -5.94
C GLY A 13 9.27 -7.88 -5.58
N GLU A 14 9.72 -8.61 -6.59
CA GLU A 14 10.74 -9.65 -6.43
C GLU A 14 12.12 -9.00 -6.19
N ARG A 15 12.85 -9.50 -5.20
CA ARG A 15 14.22 -9.05 -4.90
C ARG A 15 15.12 -9.29 -6.11
N GLY A 16 15.90 -8.28 -6.47
CA GLY A 16 16.79 -8.34 -7.65
C GLY A 16 16.10 -7.96 -8.97
N PHE A 17 14.82 -7.59 -8.94
CA PHE A 17 14.16 -6.99 -10.09
C PHE A 17 14.55 -5.50 -10.20
N ASP A 18 15.28 -5.16 -11.26
CA ASP A 18 15.91 -3.84 -11.45
C ASP A 18 14.93 -2.64 -11.34
N PRO A 19 13.71 -2.66 -11.91
CA PRO A 19 12.76 -1.57 -11.74
C PRO A 19 12.37 -1.29 -10.28
N PHE A 20 12.40 -2.31 -9.42
CA PHE A 20 12.08 -2.16 -8.00
C PHE A 20 13.20 -1.45 -7.23
N GLU A 21 14.45 -1.86 -7.48
CA GLU A 21 15.64 -1.23 -6.88
C GLU A 21 15.86 0.20 -7.41
N THR A 22 15.57 0.42 -8.70
CA THR A 22 15.53 1.76 -9.29
C THR A 22 14.47 2.62 -8.62
N GLY A 23 13.25 2.09 -8.43
CA GLY A 23 12.18 2.76 -7.70
C GLY A 23 12.60 3.17 -6.29
N ARG A 24 13.17 2.24 -5.51
CA ARG A 24 13.69 2.50 -4.16
C ARG A 24 14.76 3.61 -4.15
N SER A 25 15.64 3.61 -5.14
CA SER A 25 16.73 4.60 -5.25
C SER A 25 16.19 6.02 -5.41
N CYS A 26 15.02 6.21 -6.04
CA CYS A 26 14.38 7.52 -6.14
C CYS A 26 13.88 8.05 -4.78
N PHE A 27 13.54 7.18 -3.84
CA PHE A 27 13.08 7.57 -2.50
C PHE A 27 14.22 7.77 -1.50
N ARG A 28 15.38 7.10 -1.71
CA ARG A 28 16.52 7.13 -0.78
C ARG A 28 16.96 8.54 -0.34
N PRO A 29 17.12 9.54 -1.23
CA PRO A 29 17.51 10.89 -0.79
C PRO A 29 16.48 11.54 0.15
N HIS A 30 15.21 11.19 0.04
CA HIS A 30 14.16 11.73 0.91
C HIS A 30 14.16 11.04 2.28
N VAL A 31 14.52 9.77 2.34
CA VAL A 31 14.73 9.02 3.59
C VAL A 31 15.94 9.56 4.34
N GLU A 32 17.08 9.72 3.65
CA GLU A 32 18.33 10.23 4.24
C GLU A 32 18.18 11.64 4.84
N ASN A 33 17.33 12.47 4.22
CA ASN A 33 17.01 13.82 4.71
C ASN A 33 15.85 13.85 5.73
N GLY A 34 15.33 12.70 6.16
CA GLY A 34 14.26 12.60 7.16
C GLY A 34 12.89 13.11 6.68
N ARG A 35 12.69 13.30 5.37
CA ARG A 35 11.41 13.77 4.81
C ARG A 35 10.34 12.68 4.78
N ILE A 36 10.77 11.42 4.77
CA ILE A 36 9.94 10.22 4.81
C ILE A 36 10.65 9.14 5.60
N ILE A 37 9.89 8.20 6.15
CA ILE A 37 10.37 7.03 6.88
C ILE A 37 10.23 5.80 5.99
N GLU A 38 11.27 4.96 5.91
CA GLU A 38 11.28 3.69 5.17
C GLU A 38 11.11 2.50 6.13
N ARG A 39 10.26 1.54 5.76
CA ARG A 39 10.25 0.18 6.33
C ARG A 39 10.37 -0.82 5.19
N ILE A 40 11.16 -1.87 5.40
CA ILE A 40 11.32 -2.95 4.42
C ILE A 40 10.96 -4.27 5.08
N THR A 41 10.06 -5.01 4.47
CA THR A 41 9.77 -6.39 4.83
C THR A 41 10.16 -7.32 3.68
N SER A 42 10.51 -8.55 4.01
CA SER A 42 10.83 -9.58 3.03
C SER A 42 10.11 -10.87 3.37
N VAL A 43 9.51 -11.48 2.35
CA VAL A 43 8.91 -12.82 2.44
C VAL A 43 9.58 -13.76 1.43
N GLN A 44 9.69 -15.02 1.80
CA GLN A 44 10.20 -16.09 0.93
C GLN A 44 9.03 -16.94 0.45
N GLY A 45 8.99 -17.29 -0.83
CA GLY A 45 7.94 -18.13 -1.40
C GLY A 45 8.37 -18.73 -2.73
N GLY A 46 8.20 -20.05 -2.90
CA GLY A 46 8.51 -20.74 -4.16
C GLY A 46 9.97 -20.59 -4.63
N GLY A 47 10.93 -20.49 -3.70
CA GLY A 47 12.35 -20.27 -4.00
C GLY A 47 12.71 -18.83 -4.39
N ARG A 48 11.77 -17.89 -4.27
CA ARG A 48 11.95 -16.47 -4.56
C ARG A 48 11.79 -15.62 -3.30
N SER A 49 12.44 -14.46 -3.31
CA SER A 49 12.35 -13.47 -2.24
C SER A 49 11.54 -12.28 -2.76
N PHE A 50 10.47 -11.92 -2.07
CA PHE A 50 9.70 -10.72 -2.34
C PHE A 50 9.97 -9.68 -1.25
N LEU A 51 10.08 -8.43 -1.67
CA LEU A 51 10.24 -7.27 -0.82
C LEU A 51 8.96 -6.46 -0.84
N THR A 52 8.61 -5.89 0.31
CA THR A 52 7.64 -4.80 0.41
C THR A 52 8.34 -3.60 1.05
N LEU A 53 8.33 -2.48 0.33
CA LEU A 53 8.85 -1.20 0.75
C LEU A 53 7.66 -0.32 1.15
N TYR A 54 7.69 0.17 2.38
CA TYR A 54 6.74 1.13 2.88
C TYR A 54 7.44 2.47 3.04
N TYR A 55 6.77 3.53 2.62
CA TYR A 55 7.17 4.89 2.91
C TYR A 55 6.03 5.64 3.57
N ALA A 56 6.30 6.30 4.68
CA ALA A 56 5.35 7.19 5.34
C ALA A 56 5.96 8.57 5.60
N LEU A 57 5.11 9.58 5.73
CA LEU A 57 5.54 10.86 6.30
C LEU A 57 5.90 10.70 7.78
N PRO A 58 6.81 11.52 8.33
CA PRO A 58 7.12 11.48 9.77
C PRO A 58 5.86 11.63 10.62
N GLY A 59 5.70 10.76 11.63
CA GLY A 59 4.51 10.69 12.48
C GLY A 59 3.31 9.92 11.87
N GLN A 60 3.44 9.40 10.64
CA GLN A 60 2.43 8.57 9.97
C GLN A 60 2.84 7.09 9.85
N GLU A 61 3.87 6.66 10.57
CA GLU A 61 4.43 5.30 10.54
C GLU A 61 3.44 4.24 11.02
N TRP A 62 2.47 4.64 11.85
CA TRP A 62 1.37 3.78 12.30
C TRP A 62 0.59 3.17 11.13
N ARG A 63 0.63 3.80 9.96
CA ARG A 63 -0.02 3.31 8.75
C ARG A 63 0.60 2.04 8.20
N PHE A 64 1.86 1.75 8.52
CA PHE A 64 2.51 0.49 8.15
C PHE A 64 1.78 -0.69 8.78
N ASP A 65 1.62 -0.65 10.10
CA ASP A 65 0.97 -1.71 10.85
C ASP A 65 -0.52 -1.81 10.50
N ALA A 66 -1.20 -0.66 10.38
CA ALA A 66 -2.61 -0.63 9.98
C ALA A 66 -2.87 -1.16 8.56
N TYR A 67 -1.90 -1.01 7.64
CA TYR A 67 -1.95 -1.61 6.31
C TYR A 67 -1.76 -3.12 6.37
N ASP A 68 -0.77 -3.59 7.13
CA ASP A 68 -0.51 -5.02 7.28
C ASP A 68 -1.70 -5.74 7.93
N GLU A 69 -2.31 -5.14 8.96
CA GLU A 69 -3.55 -5.63 9.56
C GLU A 69 -4.69 -5.72 8.53
N LEU A 70 -4.83 -4.71 7.67
CA LEU A 70 -5.87 -4.70 6.64
C LEU A 70 -5.63 -5.81 5.60
N MET A 71 -4.39 -5.97 5.14
CA MET A 71 -4.04 -6.97 4.12
C MET A 71 -4.09 -8.40 4.65
N ASN A 72 -3.81 -8.60 5.93
CA ASN A 72 -3.94 -9.90 6.60
C ASN A 72 -5.33 -10.13 7.23
N GLY A 73 -6.26 -9.19 7.03
CA GLY A 73 -7.61 -9.24 7.58
C GLY A 73 -8.50 -10.31 6.92
N PRO A 74 -9.75 -10.43 7.42
CA PRO A 74 -10.72 -11.41 6.93
C PRO A 74 -11.05 -11.17 5.45
N ARG A 75 -11.46 -12.25 4.78
CA ARG A 75 -11.91 -12.26 3.38
C ARG A 75 -13.38 -12.72 3.33
N PRO A 76 -14.18 -12.33 2.31
CA PRO A 76 -13.82 -11.58 1.11
C PRO A 76 -13.51 -10.10 1.37
N TRP A 77 -12.86 -9.45 0.40
CA TRP A 77 -12.57 -8.01 0.48
C TRP A 77 -13.85 -7.20 0.32
N THR A 78 -14.06 -6.21 1.19
CA THR A 78 -15.31 -5.43 1.27
C THR A 78 -15.09 -3.96 0.93
N GLU A 79 -16.17 -3.24 0.63
CA GLU A 79 -16.13 -1.77 0.42
C GLU A 79 -15.57 -1.03 1.65
N ALA A 80 -15.85 -1.51 2.86
CA ALA A 80 -15.29 -0.93 4.08
C ALA A 80 -13.76 -1.10 4.14
N MET A 81 -13.25 -2.24 3.66
CA MET A 81 -11.80 -2.47 3.54
C MET A 81 -11.19 -1.59 2.44
N GLU A 82 -11.88 -1.41 1.31
CA GLU A 82 -11.46 -0.50 0.25
C GLU A 82 -11.38 0.95 0.75
N ARG A 83 -12.40 1.43 1.47
CA ARG A 83 -12.39 2.77 2.09
C ARG A 83 -11.25 2.90 3.11
N ARG A 84 -11.02 1.87 3.93
CA ARG A 84 -9.90 1.86 4.88
C ARG A 84 -8.55 1.92 4.15
N LEU A 85 -8.38 1.21 3.03
CA LEU A 85 -7.19 1.29 2.20
C LEU A 85 -7.00 2.70 1.64
N GLY A 86 -8.05 3.30 1.09
CA GLY A 86 -8.04 4.67 0.58
C GLY A 86 -7.59 5.69 1.64
N MET A 87 -8.15 5.61 2.84
CA MET A 87 -7.76 6.44 3.98
C MET A 87 -6.28 6.25 4.36
N LEU A 88 -5.79 5.00 4.39
CA LEU A 88 -4.38 4.73 4.67
C LEU A 88 -3.45 5.38 3.64
N LEU A 89 -3.86 5.37 2.36
CA LEU A 89 -3.14 6.02 1.26
C LEU A 89 -3.34 7.55 1.22
N GLY A 90 -4.21 8.11 2.08
CA GLY A 90 -4.55 9.53 2.14
C GLY A 90 -5.43 10.02 0.99
N TYR A 91 -6.39 9.20 0.57
CA TYR A 91 -7.53 9.68 -0.21
C TYR A 91 -8.60 10.25 0.73
N THR A 92 -9.36 11.25 0.24
CA THR A 92 -10.51 11.79 0.98
C THR A 92 -11.67 10.81 0.97
N ASP A 93 -12.65 11.04 1.84
CA ASP A 93 -13.87 10.24 1.84
C ASP A 93 -14.60 10.35 0.49
N GLU A 94 -14.65 11.52 -0.13
CA GLU A 94 -15.29 11.67 -1.46
C GLU A 94 -14.52 10.93 -2.56
N GLU A 95 -13.18 10.95 -2.55
CA GLU A 95 -12.36 10.19 -3.49
C GLU A 95 -12.58 8.67 -3.32
N CYS A 96 -12.69 8.21 -2.07
CA CYS A 96 -12.96 6.81 -1.76
C CYS A 96 -14.38 6.41 -2.20
N ASP A 97 -15.39 7.24 -1.91
CA ASP A 97 -16.79 6.97 -2.27
C ASP A 97 -16.96 6.95 -3.80
N TRP A 98 -16.30 7.88 -4.51
CA TRP A 98 -16.27 7.87 -5.97
C TRP A 98 -15.64 6.58 -6.50
N TRP A 99 -14.50 6.15 -5.93
CA TRP A 99 -13.83 4.91 -6.34
C TRP A 99 -14.69 3.67 -6.08
N ILE A 100 -15.34 3.59 -4.92
CA ILE A 100 -16.25 2.48 -4.59
C ILE A 100 -17.41 2.43 -5.57
N ALA A 101 -17.99 3.57 -5.95
CA ALA A 101 -19.11 3.62 -6.87
C ALA A 101 -18.74 3.32 -8.34
N ASN A 102 -17.50 3.58 -8.78
CA ASN A 102 -17.14 3.58 -10.20
C ASN A 102 -16.01 2.60 -10.59
N GLY A 103 -15.13 2.23 -9.66
CA GLY A 103 -13.90 1.48 -9.93
C GLY A 103 -13.79 0.17 -9.15
N PHE A 104 -14.44 0.08 -7.99
CA PHE A 104 -14.47 -1.13 -7.19
C PHE A 104 -15.36 -2.19 -7.85
N ARG A 105 -14.75 -3.18 -8.50
CA ARG A 105 -15.49 -4.31 -9.05
C ARG A 105 -16.08 -5.13 -7.90
N HIS A 106 -17.40 -5.12 -7.76
CA HIS A 106 -18.10 -6.17 -7.04
C HIS A 106 -17.72 -7.50 -7.68
N THR A 107 -17.05 -8.39 -6.95
CA THR A 107 -17.16 -9.81 -7.25
C THR A 107 -18.64 -10.16 -7.12
N SER A 108 -19.36 -10.19 -8.24
CA SER A 108 -20.72 -10.70 -8.28
C SER A 108 -20.72 -12.08 -7.60
N PRO A 109 -21.64 -12.35 -6.66
CA PRO A 109 -21.84 -13.71 -6.21
C PRO A 109 -22.15 -14.55 -7.46
N ILE A 110 -21.44 -15.67 -7.61
CA ILE A 110 -21.77 -16.66 -8.64
C ILE A 110 -23.25 -16.99 -8.42
N ALA A 111 -24.09 -16.64 -9.39
CA ALA A 111 -25.49 -17.04 -9.39
C ALA A 111 -25.51 -18.57 -9.52
N THR A 112 -25.74 -19.26 -8.40
CA THR A 112 -26.06 -20.68 -8.42
C THR A 112 -27.50 -20.80 -8.90
N SER A 113 -27.67 -21.15 -10.18
CA SER A 113 -28.93 -21.68 -10.72
C SER A 113 -29.19 -23.10 -10.23
#